data_AF-B8CY68-F1
#
_entry.id   AF-B8CY68-F1
#
_cell.length_a   1.000
_cell.length_b   1.000
_cell.length_c   1.000
_cell.angle_alpha   90.00
_cell.angle_beta   90.00
_cell.angle_gamma   90.00
#
_symmetry.space_group_name_H-M   'P 1'
#
loop_
_entity.id
_entity.type
_entity.pdbx_description
1 polymer ?
#
loop_
_entity_poly.entity_id
_entity_poly.type
_entity_poly.pdbx_seq_one_letter_code
_entity_poly.pdbx_strand_id
1 'polypeptide(L)'
;MLKMRNILLAMIMLRLLSATIELSAAYMMHYFNDIKTAIRINAILGLVGPMILILVTFLGLVGIRSEVNFKNLILILLGVTLILLGTR
;
A
#
# COMPACT_ATOMS: atom_id res chain seq x y z
N MET A 1 16.83 -18.19 -0.81
CA MET A 1 16.33 -18.01 0.57
C MET A 1 16.71 -16.62 1.06
N LEU A 2 15.81 -15.64 0.98
CA LEU A 2 16.04 -14.33 1.59
C LEU A 2 16.09 -14.52 3.12
N LYS A 3 17.15 -14.04 3.78
CA LYS A 3 17.21 -14.03 5.25
C LYS A 3 16.09 -13.11 5.79
N MET A 4 15.43 -13.50 6.88
CA MET A 4 14.35 -12.73 7.54
C MET A 4 14.65 -11.22 7.66
N ARG A 5 15.89 -10.86 7.99
CA ARG A 5 16.36 -9.47 8.07
C ARG A 5 16.18 -8.69 6.76
N ASN A 6 16.41 -9.33 5.61
CA ASN A 6 16.26 -8.70 4.30
C ASN A 6 14.78 -8.46 3.97
N ILE A 7 13.90 -9.34 4.42
CA ILE A 7 12.45 -9.21 4.24
C ILE A 7 11.91 -8.06 5.10
N LEU A 8 12.31 -7.98 6.37
CA LEU A 8 11.97 -6.87 7.24
C LEU A 8 12.45 -5.53 6.67
N LEU A 9 13.69 -5.46 6.19
CA LEU A 9 14.21 -4.28 5.50
C LEU A 9 13.36 -3.90 4.30
N ALA A 10 12.98 -4.87 3.46
CA ALA A 10 12.10 -4.61 2.32
C ALA A 10 10.72 -4.08 2.75
N MET A 11 10.12 -4.61 3.82
CA MET A 11 8.86 -4.11 4.37
C MET A 11 8.99 -2.65 4.86
N ILE A 12 10.08 -2.33 5.56
CA ILE A 12 10.36 -0.95 6.02
C ILE A 12 10.54 -0.02 4.83
N MET A 13 11.31 -0.43 3.81
CA MET A 13 11.57 0.39 2.63
C MET A 13 10.29 0.65 1.82
N LEU A 14 9.40 -0.33 1.68
CA LEU A 14 8.10 -0.11 1.03
C LEU A 14 7.22 0.90 1.79
N ARG A 15 7.25 0.87 3.14
CA ARG A 15 6.55 1.88 3.96
C ARG A 15 7.13 3.26 3.78
N LEU A 16 8.45 3.40 3.79
CA LEU A 16 9.13 4.67 3.54
C LEU A 16 8.78 5.21 2.14
N LEU A 17 8.83 4.35 1.12
CA LEU A 17 8.44 4.71 -0.24
C LEU A 17 6.98 5.21 -0.27
N SER A 18 6.04 4.47 0.30
CA SER A 18 4.64 4.89 0.37
C SER A 18 4.46 6.23 1.08
N ALA A 19 5.15 6.44 2.20
CA ALA A 19 5.08 7.70 2.94
C ALA A 19 5.63 8.87 2.11
N THR A 20 6.69 8.66 1.34
CA THR A 20 7.21 9.70 0.43
C THR A 20 6.24 10.04 -0.71
N ILE A 21 5.49 9.05 -1.22
CA ILE A 21 4.47 9.28 -2.25
C ILE A 21 3.32 10.10 -1.68
N GLU A 22 2.82 9.74 -0.49
CA GLU A 22 1.79 10.50 0.25
C GLU A 22 2.22 11.95 0.52
N LEU A 23 3.46 12.13 1.01
CA LEU A 23 4.02 13.45 1.27
C LEU A 23 4.14 14.29 -0.02
N SER A 24 4.57 13.67 -1.12
CA SER A 24 4.67 14.33 -2.42
C SER A 24 3.29 14.75 -2.93
N ALA A 25 2.28 13.89 -2.78
CA ALA A 25 0.91 14.20 -3.15
C ALA A 25 0.35 15.37 -2.33
N ALA A 26 0.57 15.38 -1.01
CA ALA A 26 0.19 16.48 -0.14
C ALA A 26 0.88 17.80 -0.55
N TYR A 27 2.17 17.75 -0.89
CA TYR A 27 2.89 18.91 -1.41
C TYR A 27 2.30 19.40 -2.73
N MET A 28 1.96 18.51 -3.67
CA MET A 28 1.31 18.87 -4.93
C MET A 28 -0.07 19.50 -4.70
N MET A 29 -0.88 18.96 -3.78
CA MET A 29 -2.18 19.54 -3.42
C MET A 29 -2.02 20.96 -2.90
N HIS A 30 -1.02 21.21 -2.04
CA HIS A 30 -0.71 22.54 -1.54
C HIS A 30 -0.22 23.47 -2.65
N TYR A 31 0.69 22.98 -3.52
CA TYR A 31 1.27 23.76 -4.61
C TYR A 31 0.23 24.25 -5.62
N PHE A 32 -0.69 23.37 -6.04
CA PHE A 32 -1.75 23.75 -6.99
C PHE A 32 -2.87 24.56 -6.35
N ASN A 33 -3.05 24.44 -5.02
CA ASN A 33 -4.03 25.19 -4.23
C ASN A 33 -5.45 25.21 -4.84
N ASP A 34 -5.84 24.12 -5.48
CA ASP A 34 -7.14 23.94 -6.13
C ASP A 34 -7.78 22.63 -5.68
N ILE A 35 -9.02 22.73 -5.19
CA ILE A 35 -9.75 21.60 -4.62
C ILE A 35 -10.02 20.52 -5.68
N LYS A 36 -10.32 20.91 -6.93
CA LYS A 36 -10.59 19.93 -8.00
C LYS A 36 -9.33 19.13 -8.34
N THR A 37 -8.18 19.79 -8.38
CA THR A 37 -6.87 19.16 -8.57
C THR A 37 -6.52 18.26 -7.39
N ALA A 38 -6.78 18.69 -6.16
CA ALA A 38 -6.55 17.87 -4.97
C ALA A 38 -7.38 16.58 -4.97
N ILE A 39 -8.66 16.65 -5.36
CA ILE A 39 -9.53 15.47 -5.52
C ILE A 39 -8.97 14.50 -6.57
N ARG A 40 -8.46 15.01 -7.70
CA ARG A 40 -7.83 14.16 -8.74
C ARG A 40 -6.57 13.47 -8.23
N ILE A 41 -5.71 14.20 -7.49
CA ILE A 41 -4.51 13.62 -6.87
C ILE A 41 -4.92 12.52 -5.88
N ASN A 42 -5.90 12.78 -5.01
CA ASN A 42 -6.42 11.79 -4.07
C ASN A 42 -7.03 10.55 -4.75
N ALA A 43 -7.72 10.72 -5.88
CA ALA A 43 -8.26 9.60 -6.64
C ALA A 43 -7.15 8.66 -7.15
N ILE A 44 -6.01 9.22 -7.58
CA ILE A 44 -4.84 8.44 -7.98
C ILE A 44 -4.18 7.79 -6.75
N LEU A 45 -4.02 8.57 -5.68
CA LEU A 45 -3.37 8.14 -4.43
C LEU A 45 -4.15 7.04 -3.70
N GLY A 46 -5.48 7.03 -3.85
CA GLY A 46 -6.37 6.03 -3.24
C GLY A 46 -6.05 4.59 -3.62
N LEU A 47 -5.35 4.35 -4.74
CA LEU A 47 -4.86 3.02 -5.14
C LEU A 47 -3.49 2.66 -4.55
N VAL A 48 -2.66 3.66 -4.23
CA VAL A 48 -1.29 3.45 -3.75
C VAL A 48 -1.30 2.77 -2.38
N GLY A 49 -2.13 3.25 -1.46
CA GLY A 49 -2.26 2.66 -0.11
C GLY A 49 -2.60 1.16 -0.13
N PRO A 50 -3.69 0.74 -0.81
CA PRO A 50 -4.04 -0.66 -0.97
C PRO A 50 -2.94 -1.50 -1.63
N MET A 51 -2.29 -1.00 -2.67
CA MET A 51 -1.20 -1.73 -3.35
C MET A 51 -0.01 -1.97 -2.42
N ILE A 52 0.44 -0.94 -1.68
CA ILE A 52 1.55 -1.06 -0.72
C ILE A 52 1.17 -2.03 0.40
N LEU A 53 -0.07 -1.96 0.91
CA LEU A 53 -0.55 -2.87 1.96
C LEU A 53 -0.47 -4.33 1.52
N ILE A 54 -0.89 -4.65 0.29
CA ILE A 54 -0.79 -6.01 -0.26
C ILE A 54 0.67 -6.45 -0.32
N LEU A 55 1.56 -5.62 -0.87
CA LEU A 55 2.97 -5.96 -1.04
C LEU A 55 3.68 -6.19 0.31
N VAL A 56 3.48 -5.30 1.28
CA VAL A 56 4.07 -5.45 2.62
C VAL A 56 3.52 -6.69 3.33
N THR A 57 2.20 -6.93 3.23
CA THR A 57 1.58 -8.12 3.82
C THR A 57 2.10 -9.40 3.17
N PHE A 58 2.24 -9.41 1.84
CA PHE A 58 2.79 -10.54 1.10
C PHE A 58 4.24 -10.83 1.52
N LEU A 59 5.09 -9.81 1.60
CA LEU A 59 6.47 -9.97 2.07
C LEU A 59 6.51 -10.51 3.52
N GLY A 60 5.65 -10.01 4.39
CA GLY A 60 5.50 -10.52 5.75
C GLY A 60 5.15 -12.01 5.76
N LEU A 61 4.13 -12.42 5.00
CA LEU A 61 3.71 -13.81 4.88
C LEU A 61 4.82 -14.73 4.33
N VAL A 62 5.55 -14.30 3.31
CA VAL A 62 6.71 -15.02 2.77
C VAL A 62 7.82 -15.15 3.82
N GLY A 63 8.01 -14.12 4.66
CA GLY A 63 9.02 -14.12 5.72
C GLY A 63 8.72 -15.07 6.87
N ILE A 64 7.45 -15.26 7.22
CA ILE A 64 7.06 -16.04 8.40
C ILE A 64 7.18 -17.56 8.15
N ARG A 65 7.33 -18.01 6.88
CA ARG A 65 7.60 -19.40 6.44
C ARG A 65 6.64 -20.51 6.94
N SER A 66 5.80 -20.26 7.93
CA SER A 66 4.72 -21.13 8.37
C SER A 66 3.48 -20.82 7.54
N GLU A 67 3.16 -21.77 6.66
CA GLU A 67 1.85 -21.99 6.03
C GLU A 67 1.01 -20.73 5.83
N VAL A 68 1.20 -20.06 4.70
CA VAL A 68 0.26 -19.04 4.25
C VAL A 68 -1.09 -19.72 4.04
N ASN A 69 -1.95 -19.67 5.04
CA ASN A 69 -3.29 -20.25 4.98
C ASN A 69 -4.04 -19.52 3.86
N PHE A 70 -4.50 -20.27 2.85
CA PHE A 70 -5.19 -19.75 1.67
C PHE A 70 -6.37 -18.81 2.05
N LYS A 71 -6.99 -19.05 3.22
CA LYS A 71 -8.02 -18.18 3.80
C LYS A 71 -7.56 -16.74 4.03
N ASN A 72 -6.33 -16.54 4.52
CA ASN A 72 -5.78 -15.22 4.80
C ASN A 72 -5.55 -14.43 3.50
N LEU A 73 -5.12 -15.12 2.44
CA LEU A 73 -4.95 -14.50 1.12
C LEU A 73 -6.29 -14.03 0.54
N ILE A 74 -7.33 -14.85 0.64
CA ILE A 74 -8.70 -14.48 0.22
C ILE A 74 -9.21 -13.26 1.00
N LEU A 75 -8.99 -13.21 2.32
CA LEU A 75 -9.40 -12.08 3.16
C LEU A 75 -8.69 -10.78 2.77
N ILE A 76 -7.39 -10.83 2.47
CA ILE A 76 -6.63 -9.67 1.99
C ILE A 76 -7.17 -9.19 0.65
N LEU A 77 -7.39 -10.10 -0.31
CA LEU A 77 -7.94 -9.77 -1.62
C LEU A 77 -9.35 -9.17 -1.51
N LEU A 78 -10.19 -9.69 -0.60
CA LEU A 78 -11.51 -9.15 -0.33
C LEU A 78 -11.43 -7.72 0.21
N GLY A 79 -10.58 -7.48 1.22
CA GLY A 79 -10.39 -6.14 1.79
C GLY A 79 -9.93 -5.12 0.75
N VAL A 80 -9.00 -5.50 -0.12
CA VAL A 80 -8.55 -4.65 -1.24
C VAL A 80 -9.70 -4.37 -2.21
N THR A 81 -10.46 -5.39 -2.58
CA THR A 81 -11.61 -5.25 -3.49
C THR A 81 -12.66 -4.30 -2.92
N LEU A 82 -12.96 -4.41 -1.61
CA LEU A 82 -13.88 -3.51 -0.92
C LEU A 82 -13.40 -2.06 -0.92
N ILE A 83 -12.10 -1.82 -0.69
CA ILE A 83 -11.54 -0.46 -0.76
C ILE A 83 -11.70 0.09 -2.18
N LEU A 84 -11.36 -0.70 -3.22
CA LEU A 84 -11.50 -0.29 -4.61
C LEU A 84 -12.94 0.03 -5.00
N LEU A 85 -13.90 -0.76 -4.52
CA LEU A 85 -15.33 -0.54 -4.74
C LEU A 85 -15.84 0.72 -4.00
N GLY A 86 -15.37 0.97 -2.78
CA GLY A 86 -15.76 2.14 -2.00
C GLY A 86 -15.14 3.46 -2.49
N THR A 87 -14.05 3.40 -3.25
CA THR A 87 -13.39 4.57 -3.86
C THR A 87 -13.86 4.87 -5.30
N ARG A 88 -14.83 4.11 -5.83
CA ARG A 88 -15.53 4.38 -7.10
C ARG A 88 -16.82 5.13 -6.84
#